data_AF-A0A7V0WWK1-F1
#
_entry.id   AF-A0A7V0WWK1-F1
#
_cell.length_a   1.000
_cell.length_b   1.000
_cell.length_c   1.000
_cell.angle_alpha   90.00
_cell.angle_beta   90.00
_cell.angle_gamma   90.00
#
_symmetry.space_group_name_H-M   'P 1'
#
loop_
_entity.id
_entity.type
_entity.pdbx_description
1 polymer ?
#
loop_
_entity_poly.entity_id
_entity_poly.type
_entity_poly.pdbx_seq_one_letter_code
_entity_poly.pdbx_strand_id
1 'polypeptide(L)' 'MAAHIHSAVFPYQPLQTGRIELSATIQKIFNGPAPLAVMHLVTDDRPVIGLGESALVRGAAWFGVLQNPEVLT' A
#
# COMPACT_ATOMS: atom_id res chain seq x y z
N MET A 1 -14.46 1.00 11.82
CA MET A 1 -13.81 -0.15 11.15
C MET A 1 -12.35 0.20 10.99
N ALA A 2 -11.44 -0.52 11.64
CA ALA A 2 -10.00 -0.26 11.56
C ALA A 2 -9.40 -1.14 10.46
N ALA A 3 -8.59 -0.55 9.58
CA ALA A 3 -7.87 -1.29 8.54
C ALA A 3 -6.50 -1.71 9.08
N HIS A 4 -6.09 -2.96 8.79
CA HIS A 4 -4.75 -3.46 9.06
C HIS A 4 -4.08 -3.75 7.72
N ILE A 5 -3.08 -2.96 7.38
CA ILE A 5 -2.45 -3.00 6.06
C ILE A 5 -0.98 -3.34 6.22
N HIS A 6 -0.50 -4.30 5.45
CA HIS A 6 0.93 -4.58 5.34
C HIS A 6 1.52 -3.73 4.21
N SER A 7 2.66 -3.09 4.47
CA SER A 7 3.37 -2.32 3.46
C SER A 7 4.84 -2.72 3.40
N ALA A 8 5.43 -2.57 2.22
CA ALA A 8 6.86 -2.75 1.99
C ALA A 8 7.41 -1.46 1.37
N VAL A 9 8.50 -0.97 1.94
CA VAL A 9 9.18 0.26 1.50
C VAL A 9 10.31 -0.14 0.57
N PHE A 10 10.34 0.40 -0.64
CA PHE A 10 11.40 0.17 -1.62
C PHE A 10 12.20 1.47 -1.82
N PRO A 11 13.46 1.39 -2.33
CA PRO A 11 14.17 2.58 -2.78
C PRO A 11 13.35 3.38 -3.80
N TYR A 12 13.53 4.70 -3.81
CA TYR A 12 12.75 5.58 -4.66
C TYR A 12 12.79 5.16 -6.13
N GLN A 13 11.62 4.90 -6.69
CA GLN A 13 11.40 4.52 -8.07
C GLN A 13 10.40 5.52 -8.67
N PRO A 14 10.74 6.22 -9.76
CA PRO A 14 9.80 7.13 -10.41
C PRO A 14 8.54 6.39 -10.84
N LEU A 15 7.38 6.92 -10.43
CA LEU A 15 6.07 6.47 -10.87
C LEU A 15 5.72 7.20 -12.17
N GLN A 16 5.24 6.47 -13.17
CA GLN A 16 4.83 7.09 -14.43
C GLN A 16 3.57 7.92 -14.26
N THR A 17 3.47 9.01 -15.02
CA THR A 17 2.23 9.80 -15.12
C THR A 17 1.16 9.03 -15.89
N GLY A 18 -0.11 9.22 -15.54
CA GLY A 18 -1.24 8.64 -16.27
C GLY A 18 -1.62 7.24 -15.77
N ARG A 19 -1.98 6.34 -16.69
CA ARG A 19 -2.40 4.97 -16.33
C ARG A 19 -1.20 4.18 -15.80
N ILE A 20 -1.35 3.63 -14.59
CA ILE A 20 -0.34 2.78 -13.97
C ILE A 20 -0.86 1.34 -14.01
N GLU A 21 -0.20 0.49 -14.79
CA GLU A 21 -0.53 -0.92 -14.92
C GLU A 21 -0.05 -1.70 -13.69
N LEU A 22 -0.97 -2.41 -13.02
CA LEU A 22 -0.68 -3.10 -11.76
C LEU A 22 0.43 -4.13 -11.95
N SER A 23 0.23 -5.08 -12.87
CA SER A 23 1.14 -6.22 -13.06
C SER A 23 2.54 -5.78 -13.46
N ALA A 24 2.64 -4.86 -14.41
CA ALA A 24 3.93 -4.32 -14.85
C ALA A 24 4.64 -3.53 -13.73
N THR A 25 3.89 -2.78 -12.93
CA THR A 25 4.45 -1.99 -11.82
C THR A 25 4.96 -2.88 -10.70
N ILE A 26 4.19 -3.89 -10.29
CA ILE A 26 4.61 -4.86 -9.27
C ILE A 26 5.86 -5.60 -9.74
N GLN A 27 5.89 -6.11 -10.97
CA GLN A 27 7.08 -6.77 -11.51
C GLN A 27 8.31 -5.86 -11.49
N LYS A 28 8.17 -4.61 -11.93
CA LYS A 28 9.27 -3.63 -11.91
C LYS A 28 9.82 -3.41 -10.50
N ILE A 29 8.94 -3.24 -9.50
CA ILE A 29 9.35 -3.01 -8.11
C ILE A 29 10.10 -4.21 -7.55
N PHE A 30 9.57 -5.43 -7.73
CA PHE A 30 10.18 -6.64 -7.18
C PHE A 30 11.42 -7.14 -7.94
N ASN A 31 11.59 -6.75 -9.21
CA ASN A 31 12.83 -6.99 -9.96
C ASN A 31 13.91 -5.93 -9.69
N GLY A 32 13.61 -4.92 -8.87
CA GLY A 32 14.55 -3.88 -8.45
C GLY A 32 15.36 -4.28 -7.21
N PRO A 33 15.97 -3.29 -6.53
CA PRO A 33 16.62 -3.52 -5.25
C PRO A 33 15.64 -4.04 -4.19
N ALA A 34 16.18 -4.78 -3.21
CA ALA A 34 15.42 -5.32 -2.10
C ALA A 34 14.68 -4.21 -1.30
N PRO A 35 13.54 -4.55 -0.66
CA PRO A 35 12.83 -3.61 0.20
C PRO A 35 13.71 -3.16 1.37
N LEU A 36 13.59 -1.88 1.72
CA LEU A 36 14.26 -1.24 2.84
C LEU A 36 13.61 -1.60 4.18
N ALA A 37 12.29 -1.80 4.19
CA ALA A 37 11.51 -2.13 5.38
C ALA A 37 10.19 -2.79 5.03
N VAL A 38 9.61 -3.50 6.01
CA VAL A 38 8.22 -3.96 6.01
C VAL A 38 7.54 -3.33 7.22
N MET A 39 6.35 -2.77 7.03
CA MET A 39 5.62 -2.04 8.07
C MET A 39 4.17 -2.51 8.17
N HIS A 40 3.62 -2.39 9.38
CA HIS A 40 2.19 -2.46 9.61
C HIS A 40 1.64 -1.04 9.65
N LEU A 41 0.67 -0.74 8.79
CA LEU A 41 -0.14 0.46 8.88
C LEU A 41 -1.44 0.09 9.58
N VAL A 42 -1.66 0.73 10.72
CA VAL A 42 -2.82 0.54 11.57
C VAL A 42 -3.53 1.87 11.73
N THR A 43 -4.84 1.84 11.93
CA THR A 43 -5.59 3.02 12.37
C THR A 43 -5.10 3.43 13.76
N ASP A 44 -4.77 4.71 13.93
CA ASP A 44 -4.30 5.25 15.20
C ASP A 44 -5.24 6.39 15.64
N ASP A 45 -6.22 6.04 16.46
CA ASP A 45 -7.24 6.96 16.98
C ASP A 45 -6.85 7.61 18.31
N ARG A 46 -5.61 7.39 18.78
CA ARG A 46 -5.08 8.05 19.96
C ARG A 46 -5.02 9.57 19.70
N PRO A 47 -5.23 10.43 20.73
CA PRO A 47 -5.00 11.86 20.59
C PRO A 47 -3.63 12.12 19.96
N VAL A 48 -3.48 13.17 19.16
CA VAL A 48 -2.20 13.47 18.48
C VAL A 48 -1.13 13.79 19.52
N ILE A 49 -0.41 12.76 19.95
CA ILE A 49 0.78 12.78 20.78
C ILE A 49 1.82 11.92 20.06
N GLY A 50 2.54 12.50 19.10
CA GLY A 50 3.55 11.81 18.28
C GLY A 50 3.53 12.19 16.79
N LEU A 51 3.99 11.27 15.94
CA LEU A 51 4.13 11.48 14.47
C LEU A 51 2.78 11.45 13.70
N GLY A 52 1.69 11.01 14.33
CA GLY A 52 0.35 10.98 13.75
C GLY A 52 0.12 9.85 12.73
N GLU A 53 -1.07 9.85 12.13
CA GLU A 53 -1.45 8.89 11.09
C GLU A 53 -0.77 9.19 9.75
N SER A 54 -0.46 8.13 9.00
CA SER A 54 0.05 8.26 7.63
C SER A 54 -1.09 8.57 6.65
N ALA A 55 -0.88 9.54 5.78
CA ALA A 55 -1.81 9.85 4.69
C ALA A 55 -1.21 9.48 3.32
N LEU A 56 -2.02 8.87 2.45
CA LEU A 56 -1.66 8.69 1.04
C LEU A 56 -1.82 10.03 0.31
N VAL A 57 -0.76 10.82 0.24
CA VAL A 57 -0.78 12.15 -0.44
C VAL A 57 -0.60 12.01 -1.95
N ARG A 58 0.21 11.05 -2.40
CA ARG A 58 0.53 10.80 -3.81
C ARG A 58 0.77 9.30 -4.04
N GLY A 59 0.25 8.76 -5.14
CA GLY A 59 0.47 7.37 -5.53
C GLY A 59 -0.67 6.83 -6.38
N ALA A 60 -0.74 5.51 -6.47
CA ALA A 60 -1.84 4.77 -7.06
C ALA A 60 -2.35 3.72 -6.07
N ALA A 61 -3.65 3.46 -6.13
CA ALA A 61 -4.30 2.34 -5.45
C ALA A 61 -5.09 1.55 -6.49
N TRP A 62 -4.94 0.22 -6.46
CA TRP A 62 -5.74 -0.69 -7.27
C TRP A 62 -6.75 -1.38 -6.37
N PHE A 63 -8.00 -1.43 -6.83
CA PHE A 63 -9.09 -2.10 -6.13
C PHE A 63 -9.63 -3.19 -7.04
N GLY A 64 -9.95 -4.33 -6.45
CA GLY A 64 -10.58 -5.46 -7.13
C GLY A 64 -11.81 -5.90 -6.36
N VAL A 65 -12.71 -6.59 -7.05
CA VAL A 65 -13.82 -7.28 -6.38
C VAL A 65 -13.26 -8.34 -5.44
N LEU A 66 -13.75 -8.34 -4.20
CA LEU A 66 -13.45 -9.40 -3.25
C LEU A 66 -14.21 -10.66 -3.70
N GLN A 67 -13.49 -11.63 -4.25
CA GLN A 67 -14.03 -12.95 -4.54
C GLN A 67 -13.78 -13.85 -3.32
N ASN A 68 -14.66 -13.77 -2.34
CA ASN A 68 -14.62 -14.63 -1.17
C ASN A 68 -15.85 -15.54 -1.14
N PRO A 69 -15.76 -16.79 -1.66
CA PRO A 69 -16.89 -17.70 -1.71
C PRO A 69 -17.38 -18.14 -0.31
N GLU A 70 -16.58 -17.98 0.74
CA GLU A 70 -16.92 -18.42 2.10
C GLU A 70 -17.68 -17.37 2.94
N VAL A 71 -17.81 -16.12 2.45
CA VAL A 71 -18.41 -15.00 3.22
C VAL A 71 -19.70 -14.45 2.56
N LEU A 72 -20.11 -14.99 1.42
CA LEU A 72 -21.28 -14.52 0.65
C LEU A 72 -22.52 -15.44 0.74
N THR A 73 -22.54 -16.40 1.68
CA THR A 73 -23.73 -17.20 2.03
C THR A 73 -24.26 -16.82 3.40
#